data_AF-A0A178EFR5-F1
#
_entry.id   AF-A0A178EFR5-F1
#
_cell.length_a   1.000
_cell.length_b   1.000
_cell.length_c   1.000
_cell.angle_alpha   90.00
_cell.angle_beta   90.00
_cell.angle_gamma   90.00
#
_symmetry.space_group_name_H-M   'P 1'
#
loop_
_entity.id
_entity.type
_entity.pdbx_description
1 polymer ?
#
loop_
_entity_poly.entity_id
_entity_poly.type
_entity_poly.pdbx_seq_one_letter_code
_entity_poly.pdbx_strand_id
1 'polypeptide(L)'
;MVVRPYFTADKHVLPFDKVIELERIDNTTFRSIVKAYSPTGGENGTYGGHVFAQAAWAATQTVKEGFLIHNITGWFLLGGKPDSHYTYSVKTLRDGYNYCTRSVTVTQVAAHGEMFTCTCSFKRDEASPVDVQDAVNLKKLYASVLAGKENEPMLHPPSPSNDSAYHRETYLPAHPEHFNPIPGLHLRKADMARYNAARSPLDRRQLTFYTLRGALPAPTAPYPPPPTGTAKLTLTRAANMHACAHLYASDRNSLFLIPAHLDRERGYTRMASLSHSVVFHVGIADLVMPAEPRIAHPNADPTLWDGGSTPLCNISGFEGGDSDGRKWFVQEAWVGRAGGGRGLHGSRLWDYERGVHVASSWQDGLVRFAGEGGGGKL
;
A
#
# COMPACT_ATOMS: atom_id res chain seq x y z
N MET A 1 -11.72 25.13 3.96
CA MET A 1 -11.02 24.35 5.00
C MET A 1 -9.62 24.08 4.49
N VAL A 2 -8.58 24.18 5.32
CA VAL A 2 -7.20 23.83 4.91
C VAL A 2 -7.01 22.33 5.03
N VAL A 3 -6.22 21.71 4.15
CA VAL A 3 -5.93 20.28 4.20
C VAL A 3 -5.00 19.97 5.37
N ARG A 4 -5.34 19.00 6.22
CA ARG A 4 -4.53 18.60 7.40
C ARG A 4 -3.20 18.00 6.93
N PRO A 5 -2.04 18.44 7.44
CA PRO A 5 -0.76 17.78 7.15
C PRO A 5 -0.75 16.30 7.55
N TYR A 6 0.12 15.50 6.92
CA TYR A 6 0.30 14.08 7.24
C TYR A 6 1.42 13.81 8.27
N PHE A 7 1.93 14.88 8.89
CA PHE A 7 2.90 14.86 10.00
C PHE A 7 2.64 16.03 10.98
N THR A 8 3.11 15.93 12.23
CA THR A 8 3.07 17.02 13.22
C THR A 8 4.21 18.01 13.03
N ALA A 9 4.20 19.13 13.78
CA ALA A 9 5.33 20.07 13.83
C ALA A 9 6.66 19.36 14.21
N ASP A 10 6.57 18.37 15.10
CA ASP A 10 7.66 17.52 15.59
C ASP A 10 8.04 16.40 14.59
N LYS A 11 7.52 16.46 13.36
CA LYS A 11 7.71 15.48 12.28
C LYS A 11 7.18 14.06 12.55
N HIS A 12 6.37 13.85 13.60
CA HIS A 12 5.71 12.55 13.82
C HIS A 12 4.70 12.29 12.71
N VAL A 13 4.77 11.13 12.04
CA VAL A 13 3.85 10.78 10.93
C VAL A 13 2.51 10.27 11.44
N LEU A 14 1.43 10.57 10.71
CA LEU A 14 0.09 10.09 11.08
C LEU A 14 -0.05 8.56 10.95
N PRO A 15 -0.81 7.88 11.84
CA PRO A 15 -1.19 6.48 11.71
C PRO A 15 -2.24 6.27 10.60
N PHE A 16 -2.42 5.03 10.15
CA PHE A 16 -3.11 4.77 8.87
C PHE A 16 -4.58 5.21 8.84
N ASP A 17 -5.33 4.97 9.92
CA ASP A 17 -6.72 5.37 10.06
C ASP A 17 -6.91 6.88 9.88
N LYS A 18 -5.98 7.69 10.40
CA LYS A 18 -5.94 9.15 10.25
C LYS A 18 -5.50 9.57 8.84
N VAL A 19 -4.65 8.80 8.15
CA VAL A 19 -4.17 9.10 6.79
C VAL A 19 -5.25 8.88 5.74
N ILE A 20 -6.05 7.82 5.87
CA ILE A 20 -7.19 7.55 4.97
C ILE A 20 -8.51 8.18 5.45
N GLU A 21 -8.46 9.10 6.42
CA GLU A 21 -9.65 9.74 6.98
C GLU A 21 -10.38 10.59 5.93
N LEU A 22 -11.70 10.32 5.79
CA LEU A 22 -12.60 11.00 4.87
C LEU A 22 -13.75 11.65 5.63
N GLU A 23 -13.99 12.92 5.36
CA GLU A 23 -15.23 13.60 5.71
C GLU A 23 -16.37 13.10 4.82
N ARG A 24 -17.53 12.83 5.40
CA ARG A 24 -18.74 12.43 4.66
C ARG A 24 -19.54 13.67 4.27
N ILE A 25 -19.71 13.90 2.97
CA ILE A 25 -20.44 15.05 2.43
C ILE A 25 -21.93 14.70 2.26
N ASP A 26 -22.23 13.51 1.73
CA ASP A 26 -23.59 12.99 1.61
C ASP A 26 -23.62 11.45 1.75
N ASN A 27 -24.66 10.78 1.25
CA ASN A 27 -24.76 9.31 1.33
C ASN A 27 -23.75 8.55 0.45
N THR A 28 -23.19 9.22 -0.55
CA THR A 28 -22.38 8.70 -1.66
C THR A 28 -21.11 9.50 -1.92
N THR A 29 -21.04 10.76 -1.48
CA THR A 29 -19.89 11.65 -1.67
C THR A 29 -19.08 11.82 -0.39
N PHE A 30 -17.75 11.69 -0.51
CA PHE A 30 -16.78 11.84 0.57
C PHE A 30 -15.65 12.79 0.17
N ARG A 31 -14.96 13.40 1.14
CA ARG A 31 -13.87 14.36 0.92
C ARG A 31 -12.64 13.97 1.75
N SER A 32 -11.46 13.94 1.14
CA SER A 32 -10.20 13.77 1.89
C SER A 32 -9.99 14.97 2.82
N ILE A 33 -9.65 14.75 4.09
CA ILE A 33 -9.26 15.85 5.00
C ILE A 33 -7.75 15.94 5.26
N VAL A 34 -7.00 14.88 4.94
CA VAL A 34 -5.53 14.85 5.03
C VAL A 34 -4.89 15.10 3.67
N LYS A 35 -3.75 15.82 3.67
CA LYS A 35 -2.91 16.07 2.51
C LYS A 35 -2.38 14.75 1.98
N ALA A 36 -2.58 14.50 0.69
CA ALA A 36 -2.04 13.30 0.07
C ALA A 36 -0.51 13.31 0.12
N TYR A 37 0.08 12.16 0.49
CA TYR A 37 1.53 12.01 0.62
C TYR A 37 2.24 12.39 -0.70
N SER A 38 3.31 13.19 -0.59
CA SER A 38 4.13 13.63 -1.73
C SER A 38 5.53 13.02 -1.63
N PRO A 39 5.87 12.00 -2.46
CA PRO A 39 7.18 11.34 -2.51
C PRO A 39 8.41 12.26 -2.59
N THR A 40 8.24 13.48 -3.10
CA THR A 40 9.32 14.47 -3.30
C THR A 40 9.17 15.72 -2.43
N GLY A 41 8.22 15.73 -1.49
CA GLY A 41 7.95 16.85 -0.57
C GLY A 41 7.26 18.07 -1.20
N GLY A 42 7.33 18.24 -2.53
CA GLY A 42 6.76 19.38 -3.26
C GLY A 42 5.40 19.13 -3.92
N GLU A 43 4.98 20.09 -4.75
CA GLU A 43 3.68 20.11 -5.45
C GLU A 43 3.56 19.14 -6.65
N ASN A 44 4.66 18.52 -7.06
CA ASN A 44 4.80 17.80 -8.33
C ASN A 44 4.23 16.37 -8.27
N GLY A 45 2.94 16.26 -7.93
CA GLY A 45 2.17 15.01 -7.88
C GLY A 45 1.96 14.46 -6.47
N THR A 46 0.92 13.65 -6.33
CA THR A 46 0.57 12.91 -5.11
C THR A 46 0.81 11.41 -5.29
N TYR A 47 1.04 10.69 -4.21
CA TYR A 47 1.14 9.23 -4.22
C TYR A 47 -0.19 8.56 -4.67
N GLY A 48 -0.12 7.70 -5.70
CA GLY A 48 -1.28 7.03 -6.28
C GLY A 48 -2.01 6.12 -5.28
N GLY A 49 -1.24 5.34 -4.51
CA GLY A 49 -1.73 4.45 -3.46
C GLY A 49 -2.56 5.16 -2.38
N HIS A 50 -2.33 6.45 -2.12
CA HIS A 50 -3.15 7.25 -1.21
C HIS A 50 -4.57 7.44 -1.75
N VAL A 51 -4.70 7.86 -3.01
CA VAL A 51 -5.99 8.06 -3.69
C VAL A 51 -6.70 6.72 -3.91
N PHE A 52 -5.94 5.67 -4.23
CA PHE A 52 -6.43 4.31 -4.42
C PHE A 52 -7.04 3.72 -3.13
N ALA A 53 -6.33 3.81 -2.01
CA ALA A 53 -6.81 3.34 -0.71
C ALA A 53 -7.98 4.19 -0.17
N GLN A 54 -7.95 5.52 -0.35
CA GLN A 54 -9.09 6.38 0.01
C GLN A 54 -10.32 6.10 -0.87
N ALA A 55 -10.18 5.82 -2.16
CA ALA A 55 -11.30 5.42 -3.02
C ALA A 55 -11.91 4.08 -2.59
N ALA A 56 -11.09 3.10 -2.21
CA ALA A 56 -11.55 1.84 -1.63
C ALA A 56 -12.28 2.03 -0.29
N TRP A 57 -11.80 2.96 0.55
CA TRP A 57 -12.46 3.32 1.80
C TRP A 57 -13.79 4.08 1.59
N ALA A 58 -13.86 5.01 0.64
CA ALA A 58 -15.09 5.68 0.24
C ALA A 58 -16.14 4.65 -0.24
N ALA A 59 -15.74 3.71 -1.11
CA ALA A 59 -16.61 2.60 -1.53
C ALA A 59 -17.11 1.78 -0.34
N THR A 60 -16.23 1.44 0.61
CA THR A 60 -16.55 0.67 1.83
C THR A 60 -17.65 1.32 2.67
N GLN A 61 -17.63 2.64 2.83
CA GLN A 61 -18.64 3.33 3.65
C GLN A 61 -20.07 3.17 3.08
N THR A 62 -20.21 2.84 1.79
CA THR A 62 -21.49 2.62 1.10
C THR A 62 -21.94 1.16 0.98
N VAL A 63 -21.18 0.18 1.50
CA VAL A 63 -21.62 -1.23 1.54
C VAL A 63 -22.28 -1.57 2.88
N LYS A 64 -22.85 -2.78 3.00
CA LYS A 64 -23.35 -3.32 4.27
C LYS A 64 -22.20 -4.00 5.02
N GLU A 65 -22.37 -4.21 6.33
CA GLU A 65 -21.49 -5.08 7.11
C GLU A 65 -21.55 -6.54 6.63
N GLY A 66 -20.51 -7.30 6.94
CA GLY A 66 -20.29 -8.65 6.38
C GLY A 66 -19.62 -8.69 5.00
N PHE A 67 -19.24 -7.55 4.41
CA PHE A 67 -18.59 -7.47 3.09
C PHE A 67 -17.12 -7.03 3.17
N LEU A 68 -16.24 -7.82 2.56
CA LEU A 68 -14.81 -7.58 2.38
C LEU A 68 -14.49 -7.20 0.92
N ILE A 69 -13.57 -6.25 0.71
CA ILE A 69 -12.95 -6.01 -0.60
C ILE A 69 -12.22 -7.28 -1.04
N HIS A 70 -12.54 -7.81 -2.24
CA HIS A 70 -11.77 -8.89 -2.86
C HIS A 70 -11.07 -8.45 -4.15
N ASN A 71 -11.60 -7.43 -4.84
CA ASN A 71 -11.03 -6.92 -6.07
C ASN A 71 -11.24 -5.41 -6.16
N ILE A 72 -10.19 -4.68 -6.51
CA ILE A 72 -10.30 -3.30 -6.96
C ILE A 72 -9.38 -3.08 -8.17
N THR A 73 -9.93 -2.45 -9.20
CA THR A 73 -9.21 -2.03 -10.41
C THR A 73 -9.56 -0.59 -10.73
N GLY A 74 -8.56 0.25 -11.01
CA GLY A 74 -8.77 1.63 -11.37
C GLY A 74 -7.67 2.24 -12.25
N TRP A 75 -7.96 3.43 -12.76
CA TRP A 75 -7.15 4.16 -13.73
C TRP A 75 -6.80 5.55 -13.20
N PHE A 76 -5.52 5.92 -13.32
CA PHE A 76 -5.02 7.25 -13.01
C PHE A 76 -5.10 8.10 -14.29
N LEU A 77 -5.80 9.23 -14.20
CA LEU A 77 -6.20 10.03 -15.35
C LEU A 77 -5.46 11.37 -15.40
N LEU A 78 -5.27 12.01 -14.25
CA LEU A 78 -4.58 13.30 -14.11
C LEU A 78 -3.65 13.29 -12.89
N GLY A 79 -2.60 14.11 -12.96
CA GLY A 79 -1.64 14.29 -11.86
C GLY A 79 -2.22 15.14 -10.73
N GLY A 80 -2.39 14.52 -9.55
CA GLY A 80 -3.00 15.15 -8.39
C GLY A 80 -2.20 16.31 -7.78
N LYS A 81 -2.91 17.26 -7.18
CA LYS A 81 -2.34 18.41 -6.44
C LYS A 81 -2.36 18.15 -4.94
N PRO A 82 -1.21 18.10 -4.23
CA PRO A 82 -1.16 17.75 -2.81
C PRO A 82 -2.00 18.67 -1.91
N ASP A 83 -2.04 19.97 -2.21
CA ASP A 83 -2.70 21.00 -1.39
C ASP A 83 -4.18 21.23 -1.75
N SER A 84 -4.79 20.27 -2.45
CA SER A 84 -6.21 20.29 -2.81
C SER A 84 -6.92 19.05 -2.30
N HIS A 85 -8.12 19.22 -1.74
CA HIS A 85 -8.95 18.10 -1.33
C HIS A 85 -9.41 17.26 -2.55
N TYR A 86 -9.36 15.94 -2.40
CA TYR A 86 -10.04 14.99 -3.26
C TYR A 86 -11.50 14.83 -2.84
N THR A 87 -12.39 14.79 -3.83
CA THR A 87 -13.80 14.43 -3.69
C THR A 87 -14.01 13.06 -4.32
N TYR A 88 -14.53 12.11 -3.53
CA TYR A 88 -14.80 10.73 -3.93
C TYR A 88 -16.31 10.54 -4.09
N SER A 89 -16.78 10.39 -5.32
CA SER A 89 -18.18 10.17 -5.66
C SER A 89 -18.44 8.69 -5.94
N VAL A 90 -19.19 8.03 -5.07
CA VAL A 90 -19.42 6.58 -5.10
C VAL A 90 -20.78 6.25 -5.73
N LYS A 91 -20.77 5.39 -6.76
CA LYS A 91 -21.97 4.87 -7.42
C LYS A 91 -22.14 3.38 -7.13
N THR A 92 -23.28 2.97 -6.59
CA THR A 92 -23.67 1.55 -6.52
C THR A 92 -23.87 1.01 -7.93
N LEU A 93 -23.10 -0.01 -8.31
CA LEU A 93 -23.29 -0.76 -9.56
C LEU A 93 -24.13 -2.03 -9.33
N ARG A 94 -23.95 -2.68 -8.17
CA ARG A 94 -24.69 -3.90 -7.79
C ARG A 94 -24.70 -4.07 -6.27
N ASP A 95 -25.84 -4.47 -5.72
CA ASP A 95 -25.95 -5.08 -4.39
C ASP A 95 -26.61 -6.46 -4.55
N GLY A 96 -25.80 -7.52 -4.48
CA GLY A 96 -26.26 -8.91 -4.44
C GLY A 96 -26.14 -9.50 -3.03
N TYR A 97 -26.51 -10.78 -2.90
CA TYR A 97 -26.45 -11.48 -1.61
C TYR A 97 -25.00 -11.76 -1.16
N ASN A 98 -24.18 -12.40 -2.00
CA ASN A 98 -22.77 -12.68 -1.71
C ASN A 98 -21.78 -11.62 -2.21
N TYR A 99 -22.15 -10.84 -3.23
CA TYR A 99 -21.26 -9.85 -3.85
C TYR A 99 -21.96 -8.50 -4.04
N CYS A 100 -21.23 -7.42 -3.81
CA CYS A 100 -21.63 -6.07 -4.21
C CYS A 100 -20.47 -5.32 -4.90
N THR A 101 -20.82 -4.29 -5.67
CA THR A 101 -19.86 -3.56 -6.51
C THR A 101 -20.16 -2.06 -6.49
N ARG A 102 -19.10 -1.27 -6.42
CA ARG A 102 -19.11 0.20 -6.42
C ARG A 102 -18.20 0.71 -7.53
N SER A 103 -18.64 1.75 -8.23
CA SER A 103 -17.74 2.63 -9.00
C SER A 103 -17.37 3.81 -8.10
N VAL A 104 -16.14 4.30 -8.17
CA VAL A 104 -15.74 5.55 -7.52
C VAL A 104 -15.04 6.44 -8.55
N THR A 105 -15.61 7.62 -8.79
CA THR A 105 -14.94 8.70 -9.51
C THR A 105 -14.30 9.64 -8.48
N VAL A 106 -13.08 10.09 -8.74
CA VAL A 106 -12.35 11.01 -7.86
C VAL A 106 -11.96 12.27 -8.60
N THR A 107 -12.29 13.44 -8.04
CA THR A 107 -11.97 14.77 -8.60
C THR A 107 -11.22 15.62 -7.58
N GLN A 108 -10.63 16.75 -8.02
CA GLN A 108 -10.17 17.82 -7.13
C GLN A 108 -10.69 19.16 -7.66
N VAL A 109 -11.14 20.05 -6.78
CA VAL A 109 -11.74 21.35 -7.18
C VAL A 109 -10.77 22.23 -8.00
N ALA A 110 -9.45 22.06 -7.80
CA ALA A 110 -8.42 22.84 -8.48
C ALA A 110 -8.03 22.33 -9.90
N ALA A 111 -8.61 21.24 -10.39
CA ALA A 111 -8.38 20.75 -11.74
C ALA A 111 -9.66 20.15 -12.35
N HIS A 112 -10.06 20.65 -13.52
CA HIS A 112 -11.40 20.47 -14.12
C HIS A 112 -11.69 19.08 -14.72
N GLY A 113 -11.31 17.99 -14.04
CA GLY A 113 -11.52 16.64 -14.54
C GLY A 113 -11.53 15.57 -13.44
N GLU A 114 -11.56 14.32 -13.87
CA GLU A 114 -11.37 13.16 -12.99
C GLU A 114 -9.86 12.91 -12.82
N MET A 115 -9.40 12.72 -11.58
CA MET A 115 -8.01 12.37 -11.27
C MET A 115 -7.78 10.87 -11.32
N PHE A 116 -8.78 10.13 -10.82
CA PHE A 116 -8.75 8.68 -10.68
C PHE A 116 -10.17 8.14 -10.78
N THR A 117 -10.34 6.95 -11.37
CA THR A 117 -11.62 6.24 -11.40
C THR A 117 -11.40 4.75 -11.16
N CYS A 118 -12.26 4.09 -10.39
CA CYS A 118 -12.15 2.66 -10.12
C CYS A 118 -13.49 1.93 -10.04
N THR A 119 -13.43 0.61 -10.22
CA THR A 119 -14.45 -0.32 -9.73
C THR A 119 -13.87 -1.11 -8.56
N CYS A 120 -14.56 -1.07 -7.43
CA CYS A 120 -14.26 -1.84 -6.23
C CYS A 120 -15.39 -2.86 -6.00
N SER A 121 -15.04 -4.14 -5.85
CA SER A 121 -15.97 -5.23 -5.61
C SER A 121 -15.69 -5.92 -4.29
N PHE A 122 -16.77 -6.23 -3.59
CA PHE A 122 -16.78 -6.81 -2.27
C PHE A 122 -17.51 -8.15 -2.30
N LYS A 123 -17.03 -9.10 -1.50
CA LYS A 123 -17.66 -10.40 -1.27
C LYS A 123 -17.96 -10.59 0.21
N ARG A 124 -18.84 -11.52 0.56
CA ARG A 124 -18.89 -12.05 1.92
C ARG A 124 -17.72 -12.98 2.17
N ASP A 125 -17.26 -13.03 3.41
CA ASP A 125 -16.30 -14.05 3.84
C ASP A 125 -17.00 -15.43 3.83
N GLU A 126 -16.33 -16.46 3.31
CA GLU A 126 -16.91 -17.80 3.13
C GLU A 126 -15.81 -18.87 3.13
N ALA A 127 -16.11 -20.05 3.70
CA ALA A 127 -15.19 -21.18 3.67
C ALA A 127 -15.27 -21.90 2.30
N SER A 128 -14.13 -22.28 1.76
CA SER A 128 -14.00 -23.05 0.52
C SER A 128 -13.45 -24.45 0.80
N PRO A 129 -13.93 -25.51 0.12
CA PRO A 129 -13.26 -26.82 0.13
C PRO A 129 -12.00 -26.85 -0.76
N VAL A 130 -11.71 -25.76 -1.48
CA VAL A 130 -10.51 -25.58 -2.31
C VAL A 130 -9.82 -24.29 -1.89
N ASP A 131 -8.66 -24.43 -1.27
CA ASP A 131 -7.68 -23.37 -1.03
C ASP A 131 -6.31 -23.92 -1.42
N VAL A 132 -5.65 -23.27 -2.38
CA VAL A 132 -4.41 -23.78 -3.02
C VAL A 132 -3.54 -22.60 -3.46
N GLN A 133 -2.28 -22.63 -3.04
CA GLN A 133 -1.24 -21.69 -3.44
C GLN A 133 0.13 -22.40 -3.50
N ASP A 134 1.15 -21.72 -4.05
CA ASP A 134 2.54 -22.15 -3.93
C ASP A 134 2.95 -22.25 -2.45
N ALA A 135 3.61 -23.34 -2.05
CA ALA A 135 4.13 -23.51 -0.68
C ALA A 135 5.48 -22.78 -0.52
N VAL A 136 5.43 -21.46 -0.25
CA VAL A 136 6.62 -20.59 -0.24
C VAL A 136 7.10 -20.28 1.18
N ASN A 137 8.31 -20.73 1.51
CA ASN A 137 9.06 -20.19 2.66
C ASN A 137 9.97 -19.05 2.17
N LEU A 138 9.56 -17.81 2.44
CA LEU A 138 10.21 -16.60 1.93
C LEU A 138 11.62 -16.41 2.50
N LYS A 139 11.81 -16.66 3.80
CA LYS A 139 13.10 -16.61 4.50
C LYS A 139 14.13 -17.54 3.84
N LYS A 140 13.72 -18.76 3.47
CA LYS A 140 14.56 -19.75 2.77
C LYS A 140 14.79 -19.39 1.31
N LEU A 141 13.75 -18.96 0.58
CA LEU A 141 13.84 -18.59 -0.84
C LEU A 141 14.80 -17.41 -1.07
N TYR A 142 14.81 -16.45 -0.16
CA TYR A 142 15.60 -15.21 -0.24
C TYR A 142 16.77 -15.15 0.75
N ALA A 143 17.18 -16.28 1.33
CA ALA A 143 18.24 -16.35 2.34
C ALA A 143 19.55 -15.63 1.94
N SER A 144 19.89 -15.60 0.65
CA SER A 144 21.08 -14.91 0.12
C SER A 144 21.13 -13.39 0.37
N VAL A 145 19.97 -12.77 0.64
CA VAL A 145 19.78 -11.31 0.83
C VAL A 145 19.06 -10.95 2.14
N LEU A 146 18.48 -11.94 2.82
CA LEU A 146 17.81 -11.75 4.12
C LEU A 146 18.65 -12.19 5.33
N ALA A 147 19.72 -12.98 5.14
CA ALA A 147 20.52 -13.50 6.26
C ALA A 147 21.06 -12.41 7.20
N GLY A 148 20.81 -12.57 8.50
CA GLY A 148 21.09 -11.57 9.55
C GLY A 148 19.96 -10.55 9.76
N LYS A 149 18.85 -10.66 9.01
CA LYS A 149 17.67 -9.77 9.03
C LYS A 149 16.35 -10.51 8.80
N GLU A 150 16.39 -11.83 8.61
CA GLU A 150 15.25 -12.64 8.17
C GLU A 150 14.11 -12.68 9.20
N ASN A 151 14.41 -12.41 10.47
CA ASN A 151 13.43 -12.28 11.55
C ASN A 151 13.30 -10.83 12.06
N GLU A 152 13.90 -9.84 11.38
CA GLU A 152 13.92 -8.44 11.85
C GLU A 152 13.91 -7.43 10.67
N PRO A 153 12.74 -7.17 10.05
CA PRO A 153 12.67 -6.31 8.87
C PRO A 153 12.85 -4.80 9.10
N MET A 154 12.69 -4.20 10.30
CA MET A 154 13.11 -2.79 10.49
C MET A 154 14.66 -2.64 10.48
N LEU A 155 15.46 -3.73 10.47
CA LEU A 155 16.90 -3.69 10.11
C LEU A 155 17.18 -3.53 8.60
N HIS A 156 16.20 -3.72 7.72
CA HIS A 156 16.36 -3.29 6.32
C HIS A 156 16.24 -1.76 6.21
N PRO A 157 16.88 -1.11 5.21
CA PRO A 157 16.72 0.33 4.99
C PRO A 157 15.25 0.74 4.83
N PRO A 158 14.84 1.93 5.32
CA PRO A 158 13.53 2.50 5.00
C PRO A 158 13.29 2.54 3.49
N SER A 159 12.07 2.22 3.05
CA SER A 159 11.72 2.32 1.62
C SER A 159 11.71 3.80 1.21
N PRO A 160 12.60 4.23 0.30
CA PRO A 160 12.87 5.65 0.04
C PRO A 160 11.62 6.36 -0.48
N SER A 161 11.42 7.62 -0.08
CA SER A 161 10.23 8.41 -0.46
C SER A 161 10.02 8.39 -1.98
N ASN A 162 11.09 8.61 -2.75
CA ASN A 162 11.19 8.37 -4.19
C ASN A 162 12.39 7.44 -4.48
N ASP A 163 12.17 6.33 -5.20
CA ASP A 163 13.17 5.26 -5.42
C ASP A 163 13.98 5.40 -6.72
N SER A 164 13.87 6.53 -7.42
CA SER A 164 14.74 6.84 -8.56
C SER A 164 16.21 6.98 -8.13
N ALA A 165 17.13 6.53 -8.99
CA ALA A 165 18.57 6.68 -8.78
C ALA A 165 18.98 8.13 -8.48
N TYR A 166 18.45 9.10 -9.23
CA TYR A 166 18.69 10.52 -8.97
C TYR A 166 18.26 10.94 -7.56
N HIS A 167 17.08 10.50 -7.09
CA HIS A 167 16.64 10.87 -5.75
C HIS A 167 17.51 10.22 -4.66
N ARG A 168 17.77 8.91 -4.75
CA ARG A 168 18.56 8.15 -3.78
C ARG A 168 20.04 8.53 -3.70
N GLU A 169 20.68 8.74 -4.85
CA GLU A 169 22.15 8.81 -4.96
C GLU A 169 22.66 10.23 -5.20
N THR A 170 21.77 11.22 -5.38
CA THR A 170 22.18 12.58 -5.76
C THR A 170 21.38 13.65 -5.03
N TYR A 171 20.04 13.57 -5.02
CA TYR A 171 19.21 14.58 -4.36
C TYR A 171 19.21 14.44 -2.83
N LEU A 172 18.79 13.29 -2.30
CA LEU A 172 18.64 13.07 -0.85
C LEU A 172 19.98 13.13 -0.08
N PRO A 173 21.14 12.69 -0.63
CA PRO A 173 22.43 12.91 0.02
C PRO A 173 22.87 14.38 0.08
N ALA A 174 22.41 15.22 -0.86
CA ALA A 174 22.64 16.66 -0.85
C ALA A 174 21.59 17.43 -0.01
N HIS A 175 20.43 16.80 0.23
CA HIS A 175 19.28 17.36 0.92
C HIS A 175 18.69 16.39 1.97
N PRO A 176 19.47 15.96 2.99
CA PRO A 176 19.00 15.01 4.01
C PRO A 176 17.79 15.55 4.80
N GLU A 177 17.63 16.87 4.90
CA GLU A 177 16.49 17.55 5.50
C GLU A 177 15.14 17.28 4.79
N HIS A 178 15.19 16.86 3.52
CA HIS A 178 14.02 16.48 2.71
C HIS A 178 13.65 14.99 2.81
N PHE A 179 14.24 14.24 3.76
CA PHE A 179 13.76 12.90 4.10
C PHE A 179 12.30 12.94 4.56
N ASN A 180 11.42 12.31 3.78
CA ASN A 180 9.97 12.35 3.99
C ASN A 180 9.41 10.94 4.26
N PRO A 181 9.39 10.46 5.52
CA PRO A 181 8.89 9.12 5.83
C PRO A 181 7.41 9.00 5.47
N ILE A 182 7.03 7.85 4.91
CA ILE A 182 5.65 7.59 4.51
C ILE A 182 4.76 7.38 5.75
N PRO A 183 3.63 8.10 5.88
CA PRO A 183 2.71 7.94 6.99
C PRO A 183 1.89 6.65 6.84
N GLY A 184 1.28 6.19 7.93
CA GLY A 184 0.40 5.02 7.95
C GLY A 184 1.06 3.63 7.91
N LEU A 185 2.27 3.47 7.37
CA LEU A 185 2.97 2.16 7.32
C LEU A 185 4.48 2.28 7.65
N HIS A 186 5.05 1.25 8.28
CA HIS A 186 6.44 0.87 8.03
C HIS A 186 6.52 0.38 6.57
N LEU A 187 7.50 0.86 5.80
CA LEU A 187 7.97 0.15 4.60
C LEU A 187 9.50 0.06 4.62
N ARG A 188 10.04 -1.12 4.32
CA ARG A 188 11.47 -1.44 4.36
C ARG A 188 11.87 -2.15 3.07
N LYS A 189 12.94 -1.70 2.42
CA LYS A 189 13.37 -2.22 1.11
C LYS A 189 14.56 -3.16 1.30
N ALA A 190 14.45 -4.41 0.85
CA ALA A 190 15.59 -5.32 0.83
C ALA A 190 16.62 -4.90 -0.24
N ASP A 191 17.91 -5.06 0.07
CA ASP A 191 18.93 -5.03 -0.99
C ASP A 191 18.90 -6.37 -1.74
N MET A 192 18.48 -6.30 -2.99
CA MET A 192 18.31 -7.48 -3.85
C MET A 192 19.46 -7.64 -4.84
N ALA A 193 20.52 -6.80 -4.80
CA ALA A 193 21.59 -6.80 -5.80
C ALA A 193 22.23 -8.19 -5.97
N ARG A 194 22.59 -8.85 -4.86
CA ARG A 194 23.17 -10.21 -4.86
C ARG A 194 22.22 -11.27 -5.42
N TYR A 195 20.92 -11.14 -5.21
CA TYR A 195 19.92 -12.06 -5.76
C TYR A 195 19.70 -11.81 -7.27
N ASN A 196 19.67 -10.54 -7.68
CA ASN A 196 19.36 -10.11 -9.04
C ASN A 196 20.54 -10.20 -10.02
N ALA A 197 21.79 -10.19 -9.55
CA ALA A 197 22.99 -10.17 -10.39
C ALA A 197 23.08 -11.31 -11.42
N ALA A 198 22.53 -12.49 -11.11
CA ALA A 198 22.54 -13.66 -11.98
C ALA A 198 21.21 -13.88 -12.75
N ARG A 199 20.32 -12.89 -12.79
CA ARG A 199 18.93 -13.02 -13.28
C ARG A 199 18.61 -12.08 -14.43
N SER A 200 17.84 -12.57 -15.40
CA SER A 200 17.30 -11.74 -16.48
C SER A 200 16.37 -10.66 -15.91
N PRO A 201 16.17 -9.52 -16.59
CA PRO A 201 15.30 -8.42 -16.13
C PRO A 201 13.90 -8.82 -15.63
N LEU A 202 13.31 -9.90 -16.15
CA LEU A 202 11.96 -10.36 -15.76
C LEU A 202 12.00 -11.38 -14.61
N ASP A 203 13.14 -12.05 -14.39
CA ASP A 203 13.39 -12.99 -13.30
C ASP A 203 13.89 -12.29 -12.02
N ARG A 204 14.37 -11.05 -12.15
CA ARG A 204 14.72 -10.17 -11.02
C ARG A 204 13.51 -9.93 -10.13
N ARG A 205 13.78 -9.69 -8.84
CA ARG A 205 12.77 -9.45 -7.80
C ARG A 205 13.14 -8.26 -6.94
N GLN A 206 12.14 -7.56 -6.44
CA GLN A 206 12.25 -6.67 -5.28
C GLN A 206 11.40 -7.20 -4.13
N LEU A 207 11.96 -7.18 -2.92
CA LEU A 207 11.17 -7.34 -1.69
C LEU A 207 11.01 -5.97 -1.01
N THR A 208 9.76 -5.61 -0.72
CA THR A 208 9.42 -4.47 0.13
C THR A 208 8.56 -4.98 1.28
N PHE A 209 9.13 -5.03 2.49
CA PHE A 209 8.40 -5.37 3.70
C PHE A 209 7.51 -4.20 4.11
N TYR A 210 6.33 -4.48 4.65
CA TYR A 210 5.46 -3.47 5.23
C TYR A 210 4.66 -3.99 6.43
N THR A 211 4.34 -3.06 7.34
CA THR A 211 3.41 -3.28 8.46
C THR A 211 2.81 -1.95 8.91
N LEU A 212 1.81 -1.99 9.79
CA LEU A 212 0.98 -0.86 10.19
C LEU A 212 1.75 0.20 11.00
N ARG A 213 1.31 1.47 10.92
CA ARG A 213 1.54 2.49 11.94
C ARG A 213 0.25 2.82 12.70
N GLY A 214 0.33 2.89 14.02
CA GLY A 214 -0.81 3.01 14.93
C GLY A 214 -1.64 1.72 14.98
N ALA A 215 -2.97 1.87 15.06
CA ALA A 215 -3.91 0.75 15.13
C ALA A 215 -5.17 1.04 14.29
N LEU A 216 -5.83 0.00 13.80
CA LEU A 216 -7.11 0.09 13.09
C LEU A 216 -8.29 -0.30 13.99
N PRO A 217 -9.53 0.13 13.69
CA PRO A 217 -10.70 -0.30 14.43
C PRO A 217 -10.92 -1.81 14.34
N ALA A 218 -11.58 -2.39 15.33
CA ALA A 218 -11.81 -3.83 15.40
C ALA A 218 -12.50 -4.39 14.12
N PRO A 219 -11.96 -5.45 13.50
CA PRO A 219 -12.50 -6.02 12.27
C PRO A 219 -13.82 -6.79 12.47
N THR A 220 -14.16 -7.14 13.72
CA THR A 220 -15.38 -7.88 14.03
C THR A 220 -16.13 -7.30 15.23
N ALA A 221 -17.41 -7.62 15.31
CA ALA A 221 -18.26 -7.42 16.47
C ALA A 221 -18.80 -8.79 16.93
N PRO A 222 -18.57 -9.20 18.20
CA PRO A 222 -17.60 -8.64 19.13
C PRO A 222 -16.14 -8.83 18.65
N TYR A 223 -15.19 -8.21 19.36
CA TYR A 223 -13.75 -8.48 19.23
C TYR A 223 -13.11 -8.56 20.63
N PRO A 224 -12.19 -9.50 20.90
CA PRO A 224 -11.76 -10.59 20.01
C PRO A 224 -12.92 -11.53 19.65
N PRO A 225 -12.77 -12.36 18.60
CA PRO A 225 -13.79 -13.35 18.23
C PRO A 225 -14.18 -14.25 19.42
N PRO A 226 -15.47 -14.59 19.59
CA PRO A 226 -15.89 -15.49 20.66
C PRO A 226 -15.25 -16.88 20.51
N PRO A 227 -15.01 -17.62 21.61
CA PRO A 227 -14.75 -19.05 21.56
C PRO A 227 -15.82 -19.77 20.73
N THR A 228 -15.38 -20.69 19.87
CA THR A 228 -16.20 -21.33 18.84
C THR A 228 -17.54 -21.85 19.37
N GLY A 229 -18.64 -21.38 18.79
CA GLY A 229 -20.01 -21.82 19.11
C GLY A 229 -20.82 -20.88 20.00
N THR A 230 -20.23 -19.82 20.57
CA THR A 230 -20.91 -19.00 21.60
C THR A 230 -21.62 -17.73 21.11
N ALA A 231 -21.16 -17.08 20.03
CA ALA A 231 -21.88 -15.96 19.40
C ALA A 231 -21.55 -15.80 17.91
N LYS A 232 -22.47 -15.18 17.15
CA LYS A 232 -22.31 -14.96 15.71
C LYS A 232 -21.39 -13.77 15.41
N LEU A 233 -20.14 -14.08 15.06
CA LEU A 233 -19.15 -13.13 14.58
C LEU A 233 -19.70 -12.31 13.39
N THR A 234 -19.68 -10.98 13.51
CA THR A 234 -20.11 -10.08 12.43
C THR A 234 -18.94 -9.20 12.00
N LEU A 235 -18.58 -9.24 10.71
CA LEU A 235 -17.49 -8.42 10.17
C LEU A 235 -17.91 -6.96 10.04
N THR A 236 -17.17 -6.06 10.68
CA THR A 236 -17.44 -4.61 10.63
C THR A 236 -17.09 -4.05 9.26
N ARG A 237 -17.68 -2.91 8.88
CA ARG A 237 -17.23 -2.17 7.69
C ARG A 237 -15.75 -1.75 7.81
N ALA A 238 -15.31 -1.41 9.02
CA ALA A 238 -13.95 -0.97 9.32
C ALA A 238 -12.89 -2.07 9.11
N ALA A 239 -13.25 -3.35 9.09
CA ALA A 239 -12.35 -4.44 8.71
C ALA A 239 -11.63 -4.20 7.37
N ASN A 240 -12.32 -3.54 6.43
CA ASN A 240 -11.74 -3.18 5.14
C ASN A 240 -10.62 -2.13 5.23
N MET A 241 -10.42 -1.45 6.36
CA MET A 241 -9.23 -0.61 6.55
C MET A 241 -7.94 -1.43 6.46
N HIS A 242 -7.93 -2.69 6.90
CA HIS A 242 -6.76 -3.57 6.73
C HIS A 242 -6.51 -3.86 5.24
N ALA A 243 -7.56 -4.13 4.46
CA ALA A 243 -7.46 -4.25 3.00
C ALA A 243 -6.96 -2.94 2.36
N CYS A 244 -7.50 -1.78 2.76
CA CYS A 244 -7.01 -0.47 2.31
C CYS A 244 -5.52 -0.23 2.65
N ALA A 245 -5.01 -0.75 3.77
CA ALA A 245 -3.60 -0.67 4.12
C ALA A 245 -2.73 -1.51 3.18
N HIS A 246 -3.20 -2.69 2.74
CA HIS A 246 -2.54 -3.46 1.66
C HIS A 246 -2.58 -2.72 0.31
N LEU A 247 -3.71 -2.09 -0.06
CA LEU A 247 -3.82 -1.25 -1.27
C LEU A 247 -2.88 -0.03 -1.23
N TYR A 248 -2.66 0.53 -0.04
CA TYR A 248 -1.72 1.63 0.18
C TYR A 248 -0.25 1.18 0.11
N ALA A 249 0.03 -0.10 0.36
CA ALA A 249 1.36 -0.69 0.14
C ALA A 249 1.61 -1.05 -1.34
N SER A 250 0.62 -1.58 -2.07
CA SER A 250 0.83 -2.21 -3.37
C SER A 250 1.30 -1.29 -4.51
N ASP A 251 1.00 0.01 -4.43
CA ASP A 251 1.44 1.06 -5.39
C ASP A 251 2.87 1.57 -5.09
N ARG A 252 3.51 1.13 -4.00
CA ARG A 252 4.67 1.84 -3.44
C ARG A 252 5.97 1.59 -4.20
N ASN A 253 6.48 2.64 -4.87
CA ASN A 253 7.71 2.62 -5.68
C ASN A 253 7.69 1.64 -6.87
N SER A 254 6.53 1.06 -7.18
CA SER A 254 6.29 0.03 -8.19
C SER A 254 6.90 0.31 -9.57
N LEU A 255 6.76 1.54 -10.09
CA LEU A 255 7.24 1.87 -11.43
C LEU A 255 8.76 2.16 -11.50
N PHE A 256 9.40 2.52 -10.38
CA PHE A 256 10.87 2.69 -10.34
C PHE A 256 11.61 1.35 -10.45
N LEU A 257 10.93 0.24 -10.11
CA LEU A 257 11.41 -1.12 -10.35
C LEU A 257 11.68 -1.41 -11.83
N ILE A 258 10.91 -0.83 -12.74
CA ILE A 258 11.00 -1.10 -14.19
C ILE A 258 12.35 -0.65 -14.77
N PRO A 259 12.79 0.61 -14.66
CA PRO A 259 14.11 1.00 -15.14
C PRO A 259 15.26 0.36 -14.34
N ALA A 260 15.05 -0.02 -13.07
CA ALA A 260 16.04 -0.74 -12.27
C ALA A 260 16.28 -2.18 -12.73
N HIS A 261 15.23 -2.94 -12.96
CA HIS A 261 15.36 -4.31 -13.47
C HIS A 261 15.85 -4.35 -14.93
N LEU A 262 15.75 -3.26 -15.68
CA LEU A 262 16.23 -3.09 -17.05
C LEU A 262 17.63 -2.45 -17.16
N ASP A 263 18.34 -2.23 -16.05
CA ASP A 263 19.67 -1.58 -16.00
C ASP A 263 19.71 -0.16 -16.63
N ARG A 264 18.59 0.57 -16.55
CA ARG A 264 18.39 1.91 -17.14
C ARG A 264 17.84 2.95 -16.15
N GLU A 265 18.23 2.86 -14.88
CA GLU A 265 17.72 3.71 -13.78
C GLU A 265 17.81 5.22 -14.02
N ARG A 266 18.89 5.69 -14.67
CA ARG A 266 19.09 7.11 -15.04
C ARG A 266 18.68 7.43 -16.48
N GLY A 267 18.09 6.46 -17.21
CA GLY A 267 17.76 6.56 -18.63
C GLY A 267 16.28 6.76 -18.96
N TYR A 268 15.39 6.85 -17.96
CA TYR A 268 13.97 7.14 -18.17
C TYR A 268 13.70 8.66 -18.18
N THR A 269 12.77 9.10 -19.02
CA THR A 269 12.45 10.52 -19.26
C THR A 269 11.04 10.92 -18.83
N ARG A 270 10.10 9.96 -18.76
CA ARG A 270 8.76 10.14 -18.18
C ARG A 270 8.30 8.86 -17.50
N MET A 271 7.69 9.01 -16.33
CA MET A 271 7.09 7.92 -15.56
C MET A 271 5.75 8.38 -14.98
N ALA A 272 4.70 7.56 -15.12
CA ALA A 272 3.40 7.78 -14.49
C ALA A 272 2.57 6.49 -14.44
N SER A 273 1.81 6.28 -13.37
CA SER A 273 0.82 5.20 -13.27
C SER A 273 -0.32 5.44 -14.26
N LEU A 274 -0.82 4.36 -14.89
CA LEU A 274 -1.96 4.41 -15.82
C LEU A 274 -3.15 3.61 -15.27
N SER A 275 -2.91 2.38 -14.81
CA SER A 275 -3.93 1.58 -14.13
C SER A 275 -3.31 0.66 -13.09
N HIS A 276 -4.03 0.39 -12.00
CA HIS A 276 -3.63 -0.54 -10.95
C HIS A 276 -4.80 -1.45 -10.57
N SER A 277 -4.50 -2.74 -10.43
CA SER A 277 -5.43 -3.79 -10.01
C SER A 277 -4.86 -4.56 -8.83
N VAL A 278 -5.69 -4.86 -7.83
CA VAL A 278 -5.38 -5.74 -6.71
C VAL A 278 -6.52 -6.74 -6.52
N VAL A 279 -6.18 -8.01 -6.33
CA VAL A 279 -7.09 -9.09 -5.97
C VAL A 279 -6.61 -9.72 -4.66
N PHE A 280 -7.44 -9.71 -3.64
CA PHE A 280 -7.23 -10.41 -2.37
C PHE A 280 -7.75 -11.84 -2.48
N HIS A 281 -6.94 -12.80 -2.05
CA HIS A 281 -7.27 -14.23 -2.15
C HIS A 281 -7.81 -14.81 -0.83
N VAL A 282 -7.65 -14.08 0.27
CA VAL A 282 -7.86 -14.56 1.64
C VAL A 282 -8.94 -13.79 2.40
N GLY A 283 -9.55 -14.43 3.41
CA GLY A 283 -10.53 -13.84 4.31
C GLY A 283 -9.91 -12.90 5.36
N ILE A 284 -10.73 -12.39 6.29
CA ILE A 284 -10.27 -11.36 7.25
C ILE A 284 -9.13 -11.85 8.16
N ALA A 285 -9.06 -13.14 8.47
CA ALA A 285 -8.06 -13.72 9.37
C ALA A 285 -6.61 -13.43 8.92
N ASP A 286 -6.35 -13.43 7.61
CA ASP A 286 -5.03 -13.24 7.03
C ASP A 286 -4.80 -11.79 6.55
N LEU A 287 -5.88 -11.06 6.22
CA LEU A 287 -5.85 -9.62 5.89
C LEU A 287 -5.51 -8.73 7.08
N VAL A 288 -5.74 -9.16 8.33
CA VAL A 288 -5.51 -8.31 9.51
C VAL A 288 -4.02 -7.97 9.65
N MET A 289 -3.74 -6.67 9.50
CA MET A 289 -2.54 -6.04 10.07
C MET A 289 -2.79 -5.75 11.56
N PRO A 290 -2.01 -6.34 12.50
CA PRO A 290 -2.06 -5.97 13.91
C PRO A 290 -1.64 -4.51 14.14
N ALA A 291 -1.90 -4.01 15.35
CA ALA A 291 -1.41 -2.71 15.78
C ALA A 291 0.13 -2.67 15.82
N GLU A 292 0.70 -1.51 15.48
CA GLU A 292 2.11 -1.19 15.74
C GLU A 292 2.39 -1.34 17.25
N PRO A 293 3.47 -2.03 17.66
CA PRO A 293 3.84 -2.10 19.06
C PRO A 293 4.19 -0.72 19.62
N ARG A 294 3.83 -0.46 20.88
CA ARG A 294 4.23 0.78 21.60
C ARG A 294 5.69 0.77 22.07
N ILE A 295 6.50 -0.15 21.56
CA ILE A 295 7.94 -0.23 21.78
C ILE A 295 8.62 0.59 20.66
N ALA A 296 9.42 1.57 21.04
CA ALA A 296 10.15 2.41 20.08
C ALA A 296 11.40 1.66 19.58
N HIS A 297 11.25 0.88 18.51
CA HIS A 297 12.38 0.25 17.82
C HIS A 297 13.36 1.32 17.28
N PRO A 298 14.69 1.20 17.47
CA PRO A 298 15.64 2.29 17.20
C PRO A 298 15.71 2.75 15.75
N ASN A 299 15.37 1.88 14.78
CA ASN A 299 15.32 2.27 13.35
C ASN A 299 13.95 2.81 12.92
N ALA A 300 12.99 3.00 13.83
CA ALA A 300 11.62 3.40 13.52
C ALA A 300 11.42 4.92 13.57
N ASP A 301 10.88 5.49 12.49
CA ASP A 301 10.43 6.89 12.48
C ASP A 301 9.23 7.05 13.43
N PRO A 302 9.14 8.14 14.23
CA PRO A 302 8.04 8.31 15.18
C PRO A 302 6.64 8.37 14.52
N THR A 303 5.76 7.46 14.94
CA THR A 303 4.33 7.52 14.67
C THR A 303 3.62 8.41 15.70
N LEU A 304 2.62 9.19 15.28
CA LEU A 304 1.75 9.92 16.21
C LEU A 304 0.80 8.95 16.96
N TRP A 305 0.88 8.97 18.29
CA TRP A 305 0.07 8.16 19.19
C TRP A 305 -0.96 9.00 19.96
N ASP A 306 -2.00 9.49 19.28
CA ASP A 306 -3.03 10.38 19.85
C ASP A 306 -4.07 9.65 20.73
N GLY A 307 -3.59 9.14 21.87
CA GLY A 307 -4.34 9.00 23.14
C GLY A 307 -5.43 7.91 23.26
N GLY A 308 -6.13 7.57 22.17
CA GLY A 308 -7.35 6.75 22.23
C GLY A 308 -7.26 5.32 21.68
N SER A 309 -6.23 5.00 20.89
CA SER A 309 -6.11 3.70 20.22
C SER A 309 -5.42 2.65 21.10
N THR A 310 -6.17 1.63 21.52
CA THR A 310 -5.64 0.45 22.24
C THR A 310 -4.87 -0.45 21.27
N PRO A 311 -3.57 -0.70 21.48
CA PRO A 311 -2.82 -1.64 20.64
C PRO A 311 -3.28 -3.07 20.92
N LEU A 312 -3.49 -3.84 19.84
CA LEU A 312 -3.89 -5.25 19.91
C LEU A 312 -2.67 -6.21 19.99
N CYS A 313 -1.45 -5.68 20.11
CA CYS A 313 -0.19 -6.44 20.13
C CYS A 313 0.05 -7.28 21.39
N ASN A 314 -0.84 -7.24 22.38
CA ASN A 314 -0.78 -8.07 23.60
C ASN A 314 -1.76 -9.27 23.55
N ILE A 315 -2.26 -9.65 22.37
CA ILE A 315 -3.11 -10.82 22.18
C ILE A 315 -2.24 -12.06 21.98
N SER A 316 -2.46 -13.09 22.80
CA SER A 316 -1.76 -14.38 22.70
C SER A 316 -1.96 -15.04 21.34
N GLY A 317 -0.89 -15.62 20.79
CA GLY A 317 -0.87 -16.18 19.43
C GLY A 317 -0.35 -15.24 18.33
N PHE A 318 0.00 -13.99 18.64
CA PHE A 318 0.76 -13.10 17.75
C PHE A 318 2.27 -12.99 18.13
N GLU A 319 2.77 -13.95 18.91
CA GLU A 319 4.12 -13.97 19.49
C GLU A 319 5.26 -14.28 18.47
N GLY A 320 4.93 -14.47 17.19
CA GLY A 320 5.89 -14.71 16.11
C GLY A 320 6.06 -13.48 15.22
N GLY A 321 7.26 -12.89 15.19
CA GLY A 321 7.56 -11.72 14.36
C GLY A 321 8.95 -11.13 14.61
N ASP A 322 9.01 -9.82 14.39
CA ASP A 322 10.15 -8.91 14.63
C ASP A 322 10.42 -8.72 16.13
N SER A 323 11.59 -8.16 16.50
CA SER A 323 12.06 -8.14 17.88
C SER A 323 11.15 -7.43 18.89
N ASP A 324 10.19 -6.61 18.42
CA ASP A 324 9.14 -6.00 19.25
C ASP A 324 7.73 -6.60 19.08
N GLY A 325 7.61 -7.75 18.41
CA GLY A 325 6.37 -8.53 18.29
C GLY A 325 5.46 -8.12 17.14
N ARG A 326 5.88 -7.23 16.24
CA ARG A 326 5.08 -6.87 15.06
C ARG A 326 5.04 -7.99 14.01
N LYS A 327 3.83 -8.24 13.49
CA LYS A 327 3.63 -9.03 12.26
C LYS A 327 4.09 -8.22 11.05
N TRP A 328 4.75 -8.90 10.11
CA TRP A 328 5.15 -8.32 8.83
C TRP A 328 4.44 -8.98 7.65
N PHE A 329 4.28 -8.20 6.59
CA PHE A 329 3.96 -8.66 5.25
C PHE A 329 5.07 -8.23 4.29
N VAL A 330 5.16 -8.87 3.12
CA VAL A 330 6.12 -8.49 2.08
C VAL A 330 5.48 -8.46 0.70
N GLN A 331 5.76 -7.39 -0.03
CA GLN A 331 5.49 -7.29 -1.46
C GLN A 331 6.70 -7.85 -2.22
N GLU A 332 6.49 -8.96 -2.92
CA GLU A 332 7.41 -9.52 -3.90
C GLU A 332 7.05 -8.98 -5.29
N ALA A 333 7.87 -8.10 -5.85
CA ALA A 333 7.60 -7.40 -7.10
C ALA A 333 8.58 -7.76 -8.24
N TRP A 334 8.11 -7.67 -9.49
CA TRP A 334 8.88 -7.93 -10.71
C TRP A 334 8.36 -7.12 -11.93
N VAL A 335 9.15 -7.08 -13.00
CA VAL A 335 8.71 -6.57 -14.31
C VAL A 335 8.11 -7.72 -15.11
N GLY A 336 6.85 -7.59 -15.54
CA GLY A 336 6.23 -8.57 -16.44
C GLY A 336 6.62 -8.35 -17.91
N ARG A 337 6.62 -7.09 -18.36
CA ARG A 337 7.03 -6.68 -19.72
C ARG A 337 7.27 -5.17 -19.76
N ALA A 338 8.21 -4.71 -20.59
CA ALA A 338 8.30 -3.31 -21.00
C ALA A 338 8.29 -3.19 -22.54
N GLY A 339 7.76 -2.08 -23.06
CA GLY A 339 7.67 -1.83 -24.51
C GLY A 339 6.60 -0.79 -24.88
N GLY A 340 6.72 -0.18 -26.06
CA GLY A 340 5.74 0.81 -26.54
C GLY A 340 5.61 2.06 -25.64
N GLY A 341 6.65 2.40 -24.88
CA GLY A 341 6.64 3.49 -23.90
C GLY A 341 5.85 3.18 -22.62
N ARG A 342 5.55 1.90 -22.35
CA ARG A 342 4.91 1.42 -21.11
C ARG A 342 5.70 0.29 -20.46
N GLY A 343 5.38 0.00 -19.21
CA GLY A 343 5.88 -1.17 -18.49
C GLY A 343 4.85 -1.70 -17.50
N LEU A 344 4.75 -3.03 -17.45
CA LEU A 344 3.89 -3.78 -16.54
C LEU A 344 4.68 -4.20 -15.29
N HIS A 345 4.34 -3.61 -14.16
CA HIS A 345 4.75 -4.09 -12.83
C HIS A 345 3.77 -5.18 -12.37
N GLY A 346 4.28 -6.27 -11.81
CA GLY A 346 3.50 -7.31 -11.13
C GLY A 346 4.04 -7.55 -9.73
N SER A 347 3.18 -7.87 -8.77
CA SER A 347 3.62 -8.29 -7.45
C SER A 347 2.66 -9.27 -6.75
N ARG A 348 3.22 -10.06 -5.83
CA ARG A 348 2.50 -10.87 -4.84
C ARG A 348 2.71 -10.24 -3.47
N LEU A 349 1.64 -10.11 -2.69
CA LEU A 349 1.67 -9.65 -1.30
C LEU A 349 1.51 -10.87 -0.41
N TRP A 350 2.46 -11.08 0.50
CA TRP A 350 2.55 -12.28 1.33
C TRP A 350 2.50 -11.95 2.83
N ASP A 351 1.87 -12.82 3.62
CA ASP A 351 2.18 -12.98 5.05
C ASP A 351 3.63 -13.47 5.16
N TYR A 352 4.51 -12.67 5.74
CA TYR A 352 5.96 -12.92 5.66
C TYR A 352 6.41 -14.14 6.48
N GLU A 353 5.73 -14.41 7.59
CA GLU A 353 6.07 -15.54 8.46
C GLU A 353 5.47 -16.85 7.93
N ARG A 354 4.18 -16.82 7.56
CA ARG A 354 3.42 -18.02 7.18
C ARG A 354 3.49 -18.36 5.69
N GLY A 355 3.97 -17.45 4.85
CA GLY A 355 4.02 -17.65 3.39
C GLY A 355 2.65 -17.64 2.71
N VAL A 356 1.62 -17.08 3.35
CA VAL A 356 0.25 -17.02 2.80
C VAL A 356 0.17 -15.93 1.74
N HIS A 357 -0.38 -16.24 0.57
CA HIS A 357 -0.52 -15.35 -0.58
C HIS A 357 -1.75 -14.45 -0.41
N VAL A 358 -1.61 -13.38 0.39
CA VAL A 358 -2.70 -12.48 0.75
C VAL A 358 -3.35 -11.80 -0.47
N ALA A 359 -2.54 -11.32 -1.42
CA ALA A 359 -3.05 -10.68 -2.64
C ALA A 359 -2.09 -10.77 -3.83
N SER A 360 -2.62 -10.67 -5.04
CA SER A 360 -1.85 -10.34 -6.24
C SER A 360 -2.19 -8.94 -6.73
N SER A 361 -1.21 -8.25 -7.31
CA SER A 361 -1.44 -6.95 -7.94
C SER A 361 -0.63 -6.73 -9.22
N TRP A 362 -1.17 -5.90 -10.10
CA TRP A 362 -0.57 -5.53 -11.37
C TRP A 362 -0.76 -4.04 -11.63
N GLN A 363 0.17 -3.44 -12.36
CA GLN A 363 0.10 -2.02 -12.70
C GLN A 363 0.68 -1.75 -14.10
N ASP A 364 -0.12 -1.15 -14.99
CA ASP A 364 0.39 -0.56 -16.23
C ASP A 364 0.88 0.87 -15.93
N GLY A 365 2.11 1.17 -16.33
CA GLY A 365 2.73 2.47 -16.16
C GLY A 365 3.28 2.99 -17.49
N LEU A 366 3.08 4.28 -17.74
CA LEU A 366 3.86 5.03 -18.70
C LEU A 366 5.32 5.00 -18.23
N VAL A 367 6.21 4.40 -19.01
CA VAL A 367 7.66 4.39 -18.75
C VAL A 367 8.36 4.62 -20.08
N ARG A 368 8.83 5.85 -20.29
CA ARG A 368 9.57 6.24 -21.51
C ARG A 368 11.05 6.37 -21.21
N PHE A 369 11.88 5.83 -22.09
CA PHE A 369 13.33 5.95 -22.04
C PHE A 369 13.83 6.98 -23.06
N ALA A 370 15.04 7.51 -22.84
CA ALA A 370 15.77 8.24 -23.87
C ALA A 370 16.10 7.30 -25.04
N GLY A 371 15.94 7.80 -26.27
CA GLY A 371 16.37 7.10 -27.49
C GLY A 371 17.89 7.19 -27.66
N GLU A 372 18.50 6.18 -28.25
CA GLU A 372 19.96 5.97 -28.27
C GLU A 372 20.74 6.93 -29.21
N GLY A 373 20.03 7.84 -29.89
CA GLY A 373 20.60 8.99 -30.61
C GLY A 373 20.16 10.36 -30.09
N GLY A 374 19.50 10.43 -28.92
CA GLY A 374 18.82 11.62 -28.40
C GLY A 374 19.72 12.68 -27.76
N GLY A 375 20.82 13.08 -28.43
CA GLY A 375 21.74 14.13 -27.96
C GLY A 375 21.14 15.54 -28.02
N GLY A 376 20.15 15.84 -27.18
CA GLY A 376 19.38 17.08 -27.19
C GLY A 376 19.36 17.79 -25.84
N LYS A 377 20.27 18.76 -25.69
CA LYS A 377 20.42 19.82 -24.66
C LYS A 377 19.52 19.77 -23.40
N LEU A 378 20.22 19.79 -22.25
CA LEU A 378 19.74 20.34 -20.97
C LEU A 378 19.26 21.80 -21.13
#